data_AF-A0A9X3C1T8-F1
#
_entry.id   AF-A0A9X3C1T8-F1
#
_cell.length_a   1.000
_cell.length_b   1.000
_cell.length_c   1.000
_cell.angle_alpha   90.00
_cell.angle_beta   90.00
_cell.angle_gamma   90.00
#
_symmetry.space_group_name_H-M   'P 1'
#
loop_
_entity.id
_entity.type
_entity.pdbx_description
1 polymer ?
#
loop_
_entity_poly.entity_id
_entity_poly.type
_entity_poly.pdbx_seq_one_letter_code
_entity_poly.pdbx_strand_id
1 'polypeptide(L)'
;MKKSTLFIFGFVFLSLLMISCQKERNKLVNSWKVTNVEAKKTLSDSIKNVILSKGNLKFSKDGKVTGFLDVELNGTYALNKGGKNLIIKDEVGTPYPFTSTIDKEQLVLDGEDMTLTLDKN
;
A
#
# COMPACT_ATOMS: atom_id res chain seq x y z
N MET A 1 -51.86 -0.04 -10.68
CA MET A 1 -50.60 -0.78 -10.96
C MET A 1 -49.42 0.14 -10.67
N LYS A 2 -48.78 0.05 -9.49
CA LYS A 2 -47.56 0.83 -9.19
C LYS A 2 -46.35 0.01 -9.63
N LYS A 3 -45.78 0.35 -10.80
CA LYS A 3 -44.58 -0.30 -11.34
C LYS A 3 -43.38 0.11 -10.48
N SER A 4 -42.81 -0.85 -9.76
CA SER A 4 -41.61 -0.68 -8.94
C SER A 4 -40.38 -0.58 -9.85
N THR A 5 -39.95 0.65 -10.15
CA THR A 5 -38.72 0.96 -10.89
C THR A 5 -37.47 1.04 -9.99
N LEU A 6 -37.61 0.75 -8.69
CA LEU A 6 -36.57 1.00 -7.70
C LEU A 6 -35.35 0.04 -7.76
N PHE A 7 -35.45 -1.08 -8.47
CA PHE A 7 -34.41 -2.13 -8.43
C PHE A 7 -33.21 -1.90 -9.37
N ILE A 8 -33.30 -0.98 -10.34
CA ILE A 8 -32.23 -0.78 -11.35
C ILE A 8 -31.13 0.17 -10.82
N PHE A 9 -31.46 1.07 -9.88
CA PHE A 9 -30.51 2.04 -9.34
C PHE A 9 -29.45 1.42 -8.40
N GLY A 10 -29.71 0.25 -7.81
CA GLY A 10 -28.78 -0.41 -6.89
C GLY A 10 -27.55 -1.04 -7.56
N PHE A 11 -27.72 -1.60 -8.76
CA PHE A 11 -26.64 -2.30 -9.46
C PHE A 11 -25.60 -1.38 -10.11
N VAL A 12 -26.02 -0.19 -10.57
CA VAL A 12 -25.11 0.79 -11.20
C VAL A 12 -24.10 1.35 -10.19
N PHE A 13 -24.53 1.59 -8.95
CA PHE A 13 -23.65 2.15 -7.91
C PHE A 13 -22.56 1.16 -7.44
N LEU A 14 -22.87 -0.15 -7.44
CA LEU A 14 -21.92 -1.19 -7.02
C LEU A 14 -20.76 -1.36 -8.02
N SER A 15 -21.04 -1.21 -9.32
CA SER A 15 -19.99 -1.30 -10.36
C SER A 15 -18.98 -0.14 -10.31
N LEU A 16 -19.39 1.06 -9.87
CA LEU A 16 -18.52 2.24 -9.78
C LEU A 16 -17.50 2.13 -8.63
N LEU A 17 -17.87 1.48 -7.52
CA LEU A 17 -16.98 1.27 -6.38
C LEU A 17 -15.84 0.28 -6.69
N MET A 18 -16.10 -0.72 -7.54
CA MET A 18 -15.11 -1.72 -7.94
C MET A 18 -14.00 -1.15 -8.83
N ILE A 19 -14.32 -0.21 -9.72
CA ILE A 19 -13.34 0.36 -10.69
C ILE A 19 -12.32 1.26 -9.98
N SER A 20 -12.76 2.02 -8.97
CA SER A 20 -11.86 2.92 -8.20
C SER A 20 -10.83 2.13 -7.38
N CYS A 21 -11.26 1.02 -6.75
CA CYS A 21 -10.38 0.19 -5.93
C CYS A 21 -9.32 -0.56 -6.76
N GLN A 22 -9.66 -0.94 -8.01
CA GLN A 22 -8.73 -1.62 -8.91
C GLN A 22 -7.68 -0.67 -9.51
N LYS A 23 -8.01 0.60 -9.76
CA LYS A 23 -7.06 1.56 -10.37
C LYS A 23 -5.83 1.80 -9.51
N GLU A 24 -6.00 2.04 -8.21
CA GLU A 24 -4.86 2.29 -7.30
C GLU A 24 -4.08 1.01 -7.03
N ARG A 25 -4.75 -0.14 -6.93
CA ARG A 25 -4.08 -1.45 -6.85
C ARG A 25 -3.18 -1.67 -8.06
N ASN A 26 -3.62 -1.31 -9.26
CA ASN A 26 -2.82 -1.47 -10.47
C ASN A 26 -1.56 -0.58 -10.50
N LYS A 27 -1.59 0.61 -9.88
CA LYS A 27 -0.40 1.46 -9.75
C LYS A 27 0.59 0.88 -8.75
N LEU A 28 0.10 0.37 -7.61
CA LEU A 28 0.93 -0.19 -6.54
C LEU A 28 1.64 -1.48 -6.95
N VAL A 29 1.03 -2.31 -7.80
CA VAL A 29 1.62 -3.58 -8.27
C VAL A 29 2.90 -3.30 -9.05
N ASN A 30 4.01 -3.37 -8.34
CA ASN A 30 5.36 -3.18 -8.85
C ASN A 30 6.40 -3.59 -7.81
N SER A 31 7.67 -3.52 -8.22
CA SER A 31 8.80 -3.46 -7.32
C SER A 31 9.11 -1.99 -7.01
N TRP A 32 9.41 -1.72 -5.74
CA TRP A 32 9.70 -0.40 -5.21
C TRP A 32 10.97 -0.48 -4.38
N LYS A 33 11.86 0.48 -4.54
CA LYS A 33 13.12 0.58 -3.80
C LYS A 33 13.07 1.80 -2.90
N VAL A 34 13.43 1.65 -1.64
CA VAL A 34 13.50 2.78 -0.71
C VAL A 34 14.62 3.73 -1.15
N THR A 35 14.30 5.01 -1.30
CA THR A 35 15.25 6.07 -1.67
C THR A 35 15.36 7.15 -0.61
N ASN A 36 14.37 7.30 0.26
CA ASN A 36 14.43 8.19 1.42
C ASN A 36 13.75 7.57 2.65
N VAL A 37 14.30 7.88 3.83
CA VAL A 37 13.78 7.50 5.15
C VAL A 37 13.83 8.74 6.05
N GLU A 38 12.65 9.22 6.43
CA GLU A 38 12.48 10.32 7.37
C GLU A 38 11.99 9.76 8.70
N ALA A 39 12.80 9.89 9.74
CA ALA A 39 12.47 9.36 11.06
C ALA A 39 11.57 10.37 11.81
N LYS A 40 10.43 9.90 12.34
CA LYS A 40 9.53 10.69 13.19
C LYS A 40 9.83 10.49 14.67
N LYS A 41 10.33 9.31 15.02
CA LYS A 41 10.87 8.98 16.33
C LYS A 41 12.37 8.72 16.22
N THR A 42 13.03 8.50 17.36
CA THR A 42 14.45 8.17 17.40
C THR A 42 14.72 6.84 16.69
N LEU A 43 15.07 6.90 15.41
CA LEU A 43 15.55 5.77 14.62
C LEU A 43 17.09 5.78 14.64
N SER A 44 17.72 4.63 14.88
CA SER A 44 19.18 4.57 14.82
C SER A 44 19.68 4.74 13.38
N ASP A 45 20.82 5.41 13.21
CA ASP A 45 21.45 5.59 11.90
C ASP A 45 21.79 4.25 11.22
N SER A 46 22.07 3.22 12.03
CA SER A 46 22.32 1.85 11.55
C SER A 46 21.09 1.29 10.83
N ILE A 47 19.91 1.35 11.45
CA ILE A 47 18.66 0.87 10.85
C ILE A 47 18.33 1.71 9.61
N LYS A 48 18.47 3.03 9.68
CA LYS A 48 18.25 3.92 8.54
C LYS A 48 19.11 3.53 7.33
N ASN A 49 20.40 3.28 7.54
CA ASN A 49 21.32 2.88 6.48
C ASN A 49 21.01 1.49 5.92
N VAL A 50 20.57 0.55 6.76
CA VAL A 50 20.12 -0.78 6.33
C VAL A 50 18.89 -0.65 5.43
N ILE A 51 17.90 0.14 5.84
CA ILE A 51 16.69 0.39 5.03
C ILE A 51 17.06 1.10 3.72
N LEU A 52 17.92 2.12 3.72
CA LEU A 52 18.30 2.82 2.48
C LEU A 52 19.10 1.93 1.51
N SER A 53 19.90 1.00 2.01
CA SER A 53 20.75 0.14 1.17
C SER A 53 20.01 -1.08 0.63
N LYS A 54 19.13 -1.70 1.42
CA LYS A 54 18.47 -2.97 1.10
C LYS A 54 16.95 -2.85 0.95
N GLY A 55 16.38 -1.72 1.36
CA GLY A 55 14.95 -1.49 1.43
C GLY A 55 14.29 -1.65 0.07
N ASN A 56 13.39 -2.63 -0.04
CA ASN A 56 12.59 -2.85 -1.22
C ASN A 56 11.26 -3.49 -0.84
N LEU A 57 10.21 -3.19 -1.60
CA LEU A 57 8.89 -3.82 -1.47
C LEU A 57 8.38 -4.17 -2.85
N LYS A 58 7.86 -5.39 -3.00
CA LYS A 58 7.24 -5.89 -4.22
C LYS A 58 5.80 -6.26 -3.93
N PHE A 59 4.88 -5.56 -4.58
CA PHE A 59 3.44 -5.82 -4.49
C PHE A 59 2.97 -6.56 -5.73
N SER A 60 2.15 -7.58 -5.51
CA SER A 60 1.68 -8.51 -6.54
C SER A 60 0.16 -8.49 -6.67
N LYS A 61 -0.35 -8.80 -7.86
CA LYS A 61 -1.78 -8.67 -8.19
C LYS A 61 -2.68 -9.53 -7.31
N ASP A 62 -2.17 -10.66 -6.83
CA ASP A 62 -2.84 -11.60 -5.92
C ASP A 62 -2.91 -11.08 -4.47
N GLY A 63 -2.37 -9.88 -4.18
CA GLY A 63 -2.46 -9.26 -2.87
C GLY A 63 -1.31 -9.62 -1.94
N LYS A 64 -0.23 -10.21 -2.44
CA LYS A 64 0.98 -10.46 -1.64
C LYS A 64 1.97 -9.31 -1.72
N VAL A 65 2.68 -9.13 -0.62
CA VAL A 65 3.83 -8.22 -0.53
C VAL A 65 5.04 -9.00 -0.05
N THR A 66 6.17 -8.76 -0.71
CA THR A 66 7.46 -9.34 -0.36
C THR A 66 8.53 -8.26 -0.36
N GLY A 67 9.58 -8.39 0.43
CA GLY A 67 10.69 -7.44 0.39
C GLY A 67 11.43 -7.37 1.72
N PHE A 68 12.08 -6.24 1.93
CA PHE A 68 12.88 -5.98 3.12
C PHE A 68 12.78 -4.50 3.47
N LEU A 69 12.61 -4.17 4.75
CA LEU A 69 12.81 -2.82 5.27
C LEU A 69 13.89 -2.87 6.34
N ASP A 70 13.50 -3.19 7.56
CA ASP A 70 14.34 -3.52 8.70
C ASP A 70 14.38 -5.05 8.93
N VAL A 71 13.26 -5.71 8.63
CA VAL A 71 13.11 -7.16 8.59
C VAL A 71 12.63 -7.61 7.21
N GLU A 72 12.80 -8.90 6.93
CA GLU A 72 12.18 -9.51 5.76
C GLU A 72 10.66 -9.48 5.91
N LEU A 73 9.99 -8.97 4.89
CA LEU A 73 8.55 -8.90 4.82
C LEU A 73 8.09 -9.92 3.80
N ASN A 74 7.29 -10.87 4.26
CA ASN A 74 6.57 -11.81 3.42
C ASN A 74 5.16 -11.92 3.96
N GLY A 75 4.18 -11.42 3.20
CA GLY A 75 2.80 -11.40 3.69
C GLY A 75 1.83 -10.84 2.68
N THR A 76 0.81 -10.14 3.17
CA THR A 76 -0.31 -9.65 2.34
C THR A 76 -0.52 -8.15 2.50
N TYR A 77 -1.20 -7.53 1.55
CA TYR A 77 -1.53 -6.12 1.64
C TYR A 77 -2.98 -5.82 1.25
N ALA A 78 -3.52 -4.75 1.83
CA ALA A 78 -4.83 -4.23 1.52
C ALA A 78 -4.77 -2.72 1.30
N LEU A 79 -5.41 -2.25 0.23
CA LEU A 79 -5.63 -0.82 -0.01
C LEU A 79 -7.05 -0.45 0.37
N ASN A 80 -7.15 0.51 1.28
CA ASN A 80 -8.41 1.07 1.76
C ASN A 80 -8.52 2.55 1.38
N LYS A 81 -9.71 3.13 1.54
CA LYS A 81 -9.97 4.57 1.33
C LYS A 81 -9.48 5.09 -0.04
N GLY A 82 -9.61 4.27 -1.09
CA GLY A 82 -9.18 4.63 -2.44
C GLY A 82 -7.67 4.78 -2.58
N GLY A 83 -6.89 3.90 -1.95
CA GLY A 83 -5.43 3.87 -2.09
C GLY A 83 -4.67 4.77 -1.11
N LYS A 84 -5.38 5.53 -0.27
CA LYS A 84 -4.78 6.44 0.72
C LYS A 84 -4.34 5.77 2.03
N ASN A 85 -4.75 4.52 2.22
CA ASN A 85 -4.39 3.73 3.40
C ASN A 85 -3.95 2.34 2.93
N LEU A 86 -2.67 2.04 3.10
CA LEU A 86 -2.08 0.74 2.82
C LEU A 86 -1.88 0.00 4.14
N ILE A 87 -2.46 -1.18 4.27
CA ILE A 87 -2.22 -2.06 5.41
C ILE A 87 -1.40 -3.23 4.89
N ILE A 88 -0.16 -3.34 5.35
CA ILE A 88 0.69 -4.51 5.16
C ILE A 88 0.46 -5.45 6.35
N LYS A 89 0.34 -6.74 6.09
CA LYS A 89 0.32 -7.77 7.13
C LYS A 89 1.51 -8.69 6.90
N ASP A 90 2.24 -8.99 7.96
CA ASP A 90 3.27 -10.02 7.93
C ASP A 90 2.65 -11.43 7.77
N GLU A 91 3.49 -12.46 7.80
CA GLU A 91 3.09 -13.86 7.65
C GLU A 91 2.13 -14.32 8.76
N VAL A 92 2.29 -13.82 9.99
CA VAL A 92 1.45 -14.17 11.14
C VAL A 92 0.18 -13.31 11.25
N GLY A 93 0.04 -12.30 10.38
CA GLY A 93 -1.13 -11.44 10.25
C GLY A 93 -1.07 -10.12 11.02
N THR A 94 0.07 -9.76 11.60
CA THR A 94 0.28 -8.48 12.31
C THR A 94 0.10 -7.31 11.35
N PRO A 95 -0.85 -6.39 11.59
CA PRO A 95 -1.11 -5.28 10.69
C PRO A 95 -0.16 -4.10 10.92
N TYR A 96 0.45 -3.62 9.85
CA TYR A 96 1.27 -2.42 9.76
C TYR A 96 0.54 -1.39 8.87
N PRO A 97 -0.20 -0.44 9.46
CA PRO A 97 -0.93 0.57 8.72
C PRO A 97 -0.02 1.73 8.29
N PHE A 98 -0.15 2.15 7.05
CA PHE A 98 0.52 3.32 6.48
C PHE A 98 -0.50 4.21 5.79
N THR A 99 -0.38 5.52 6.00
CA THR A 99 -0.99 6.46 5.06
C THR A 99 -0.15 6.42 3.79
N SER A 100 -0.79 6.22 2.63
CA SER A 100 -0.08 5.94 1.38
C SER A 100 -0.40 6.96 0.30
N THR A 101 0.63 7.41 -0.41
CA THR A 101 0.51 8.16 -1.66
C THR A 101 1.10 7.30 -2.77
N ILE A 102 0.31 6.99 -3.79
CA ILE A 102 0.67 6.04 -4.85
C ILE A 102 0.61 6.74 -6.21
N ASP A 103 1.77 7.11 -6.71
CA ASP A 103 1.94 7.68 -8.03
C ASP A 103 2.54 6.66 -9.01
N LYS A 104 2.75 7.06 -10.26
CA LYS A 104 3.24 6.15 -11.31
C LYS A 104 4.68 5.70 -11.08
N GLU A 105 5.48 6.54 -10.43
CA GLU A 105 6.92 6.39 -10.26
C GLU A 105 7.34 6.34 -8.79
N GLN A 106 6.49 6.86 -7.89
CA GLN A 106 6.81 6.98 -6.47
C GLN A 106 5.69 6.45 -5.58
N LEU A 107 6.09 5.81 -4.49
CA LEU A 107 5.26 5.34 -3.41
C LEU A 107 5.77 5.99 -2.12
N VAL A 108 4.91 6.74 -1.43
CA VAL A 108 5.22 7.29 -0.10
C VAL A 108 4.39 6.53 0.93
N LEU A 109 5.07 5.97 1.94
CA LEU A 109 4.46 5.29 3.06
C LEU A 109 4.72 6.07 4.33
N ASP A 110 3.67 6.66 4.87
CA ASP A 110 3.72 7.44 6.08
C ASP A 110 3.23 6.60 7.27
N GLY A 111 4.19 6.14 8.07
CA GLY A 111 3.97 5.32 9.26
C GLY A 111 4.05 6.12 10.55
N GLU A 112 3.91 5.42 11.68
CA GLU A 112 4.03 6.03 13.01
C GLU A 112 5.47 6.45 13.33
N ASP A 113 6.44 5.57 13.03
CA ASP A 113 7.84 5.77 13.43
C ASP A 113 8.68 6.47 12.35
N MET A 114 8.29 6.32 11.08
CA MET A 114 9.02 6.86 9.93
C MET A 114 8.12 7.06 8.72
N THR A 115 8.58 7.93 7.82
CA THR A 115 8.07 8.08 6.46
C THR A 115 9.09 7.50 5.49
N LEU A 116 8.62 6.64 4.59
CA LEU A 116 9.43 6.02 3.55
C LEU A 116 9.03 6.60 2.21
N THR A 117 10.02 6.99 1.41
CA THR A 117 9.83 7.25 -0.01
C THR A 117 10.47 6.11 -0.79
N LEU A 118 9.70 5.52 -1.69
CA LEU A 118 10.14 4.44 -2.54
C LEU A 118 9.92 4.80 -4.00
N ASP A 119 10.94 4.61 -4.81
CA ASP A 119 10.85 4.79 -6.25
C ASP A 119 10.67 3.43 -6.93
N LYS A 120 9.92 3.43 -8.02
CA LYS A 120 9.62 2.23 -8.79
C LYS A 120 10.91 1.67 -9.42
N ASN A 121 11.10 0.36 -9.30
CA ASN A 121 12.29 -0.37 -9.75
C ASN A 121 11.98 -1.35 -10.89
#